data_AF-A0A260WNE9-F1
#
_entry.id   AF-A0A260WNE9-F1
#
_cell.length_a   1.000
_cell.length_b   1.000
_cell.length_c   1.000
_cell.angle_alpha   90.00
_cell.angle_beta   90.00
_cell.angle_gamma   90.00
#
_symmetry.space_group_name_H-M   'P 1'
#
loop_
_entity.id
_entity.type
_entity.pdbx_description
1 polymer ?
#
loop_
_entity_poly.entity_id
_entity_poly.type
_entity_poly.pdbx_seq_one_letter_code
_entity_poly.pdbx_strand_id
1 'polypeptide(L)'
;MERDATGDEPQAVPDFDRLRNDFTRFMMGYKFGIDELMTKINILKEEFTHIHRYSPIEHVGSRLKTPESIITKARRKNCPLTLDDIRSTIVDIAGIRITCSFISDTYRIADMIGSQTDVRVLEVKDYIATPKPNGYKSLHLIVEIPVFMSDRIQPVPVELQIRTIAMDFWASLEHKIFYKYSGTIPAPLLAELTEAADSANRLDVTMERLHDEVAEFKNDKSDDAIHLNSMPPLALPRELLIAMLDGTRSL
;
A
#
# COMPACT_ATOMS: atom_id res chain seq x y z
N MET A 1 18.14 55.90 43.93
CA MET A 1 19.12 55.52 42.89
C MET A 1 18.71 54.13 42.45
N GLU A 2 17.72 54.08 41.55
CA GLU A 2 17.30 52.86 40.86
C GLU A 2 18.45 52.37 39.97
N ARG A 3 18.72 51.06 40.00
CA ARG A 3 19.36 50.38 38.88
C ARG A 3 18.56 49.13 38.58
N ASP A 4 17.97 49.17 37.39
CA ASP A 4 17.16 48.17 36.76
C ASP A 4 17.77 46.77 36.77
N ALA A 5 16.87 45.81 36.90
CA ALA A 5 17.05 44.43 36.54
C ALA A 5 17.13 44.31 35.01
N THR A 6 18.14 43.62 34.50
CA THR A 6 18.00 42.81 33.30
C THR A 6 18.64 41.47 33.60
N GLY A 7 17.82 40.56 34.14
CA GLY A 7 18.11 39.15 34.12
C GLY A 7 18.14 38.71 32.67
N ASP A 8 19.33 38.42 32.17
CA ASP A 8 19.51 37.71 30.92
C ASP A 8 19.14 36.26 31.21
N GLU A 9 17.86 35.91 30.99
CA GLU A 9 17.44 34.51 30.99
C GLU A 9 18.26 33.79 29.92
N PRO A 10 18.98 32.70 30.25
CA PRO A 10 19.69 31.95 29.23
C PRO A 10 18.66 31.39 28.25
N GLN A 11 18.63 31.93 27.03
CA GLN A 11 17.86 31.35 25.93
C GLN A 11 18.26 29.88 25.81
N ALA A 12 17.30 28.98 26.06
CA ALA A 12 17.52 27.55 25.98
C ALA A 12 18.07 27.21 24.59
N VAL A 13 19.33 26.78 24.54
CA VAL A 13 19.94 26.29 23.30
C VAL A 13 19.10 25.11 22.84
N PRO A 14 18.54 25.12 21.62
CA PRO A 14 17.76 24.00 21.12
C PRO A 14 18.63 22.73 21.15
N ASP A 15 18.15 21.70 21.84
CA ASP A 15 18.80 20.40 21.85
C ASP A 15 18.55 19.72 20.50
N PHE A 16 19.41 20.04 19.53
CA PHE A 16 19.36 19.51 18.17
C PHE A 16 19.53 17.99 18.13
N ASP A 17 20.26 17.41 19.09
CA ASP A 17 20.45 15.97 19.18
C ASP A 17 19.15 15.28 19.60
N ARG A 18 18.44 15.82 20.60
CA ARG A 18 17.11 15.35 20.97
C ARG A 18 16.12 15.47 19.82
N LEU A 19 16.06 16.62 19.14
CA LEU A 19 15.16 16.80 18.01
C LEU A 19 15.44 15.82 16.86
N ARG A 20 16.73 15.58 16.55
CA ARG A 20 17.14 14.58 15.56
C ARG A 20 16.71 13.18 15.97
N ASN A 21 16.87 12.82 17.25
CA ASN A 21 16.47 11.51 17.77
C ASN A 21 14.96 11.33 17.70
N ASP A 22 14.17 12.34 18.08
CA ASP A 22 12.71 12.32 18.02
C ASP A 22 12.21 12.17 16.58
N PHE A 23 12.79 12.92 15.64
CA PHE A 23 12.47 12.79 14.22
C PHE A 23 12.90 11.43 13.64
N THR A 24 14.04 10.89 14.06
CA THR A 24 14.48 9.55 13.65
C THR A 24 13.49 8.49 14.13
N ARG A 25 13.10 8.51 15.42
CA ARG A 25 12.08 7.60 15.97
C ARG A 25 10.74 7.75 15.26
N PHE A 26 10.36 8.98 14.91
CA PHE A 26 9.16 9.24 14.11
C PHE A 26 9.21 8.52 12.76
N MET A 27 10.29 8.70 11.99
CA MET A 27 10.47 8.05 10.69
C MET A 27 10.57 6.52 10.81
N MET A 28 11.22 6.00 11.85
CA MET A 28 11.27 4.56 12.13
C MET A 28 9.88 3.96 12.33
N GLY A 29 8.97 4.67 13.01
CA GLY A 29 7.59 4.22 13.16
C GLY A 29 6.91 3.96 11.81
N TYR A 30 7.08 4.86 10.84
CA TYR A 30 6.56 4.67 9.47
C TYR A 30 7.25 3.54 8.72
N LYS A 31 8.58 3.40 8.86
CA LYS A 31 9.30 2.27 8.28
C LYS A 31 8.76 0.95 8.81
N PHE A 32 8.56 0.82 10.12
CA PHE A 32 8.03 -0.40 10.72
C PHE A 32 6.57 -0.64 10.34
N GLY A 33 5.75 0.41 10.20
CA GLY A 33 4.40 0.27 9.65
C GLY A 33 4.40 -0.30 8.22
N ILE A 34 5.38 0.09 7.40
CA ILE A 34 5.60 -0.55 6.08
C ILE A 34 5.97 -2.02 6.26
N ASP A 35 6.95 -2.33 7.11
CA ASP A 35 7.46 -3.71 7.28
C ASP A 35 6.35 -4.69 7.75
N GLU A 36 5.51 -4.25 8.69
CA GLU A 36 4.35 -5.02 9.21
C GLU A 36 3.34 -5.33 8.10
N LEU A 37 2.93 -4.30 7.34
CA LEU A 37 1.98 -4.49 6.24
C LEU A 37 2.59 -5.27 5.07
N MET A 38 3.87 -5.05 4.76
CA MET A 38 4.58 -5.83 3.74
C MET A 38 4.59 -7.33 4.10
N THR A 39 4.80 -7.66 5.37
CA THR A 39 4.72 -9.05 5.85
C THR A 39 3.34 -9.64 5.59
N LYS A 40 2.27 -8.93 6.00
CA LYS A 40 0.88 -9.37 5.77
C LYS A 40 0.57 -9.56 4.28
N ILE A 41 1.00 -8.63 3.43
CA ILE A 41 0.78 -8.70 1.98
C ILE A 41 1.55 -9.87 1.35
N ASN A 42 2.79 -10.09 1.77
CA ASN A 42 3.60 -11.21 1.27
C ASN A 42 3.01 -12.56 1.68
N ILE A 43 2.48 -12.68 2.90
CA ILE A 43 1.77 -13.88 3.35
C ILE A 43 0.57 -14.16 2.43
N LEU A 44 -0.26 -13.14 2.15
CA LEU A 44 -1.38 -13.30 1.21
C LEU A 44 -0.87 -13.76 -0.17
N LYS A 45 0.17 -13.12 -0.71
CA LYS A 45 0.75 -13.49 -2.00
C LYS A 45 1.23 -14.95 -2.05
N GLU A 46 1.90 -15.42 -0.99
CA GLU A 46 2.38 -16.80 -0.88
C GLU A 46 1.23 -17.79 -0.74
N GLU A 47 0.23 -17.49 0.09
CA GLU A 47 -0.97 -18.31 0.28
C GLU A 47 -1.71 -18.51 -1.04
N PHE A 48 -1.91 -17.43 -1.81
CA PHE A 48 -2.52 -17.51 -3.13
C PHE A 48 -1.75 -18.35 -4.13
N THR A 49 -0.42 -18.23 -4.13
CA THR A 49 0.43 -19.01 -5.03
C THR A 49 0.35 -20.52 -4.75
N HIS A 50 -0.06 -20.91 -3.54
CA HIS A 50 -0.04 -22.29 -3.07
C HIS A 50 -1.40 -22.97 -2.99
N ILE A 51 -2.44 -22.21 -2.66
CA ILE A 51 -3.81 -22.73 -2.49
C ILE A 51 -4.64 -22.49 -3.75
N HIS A 52 -4.36 -21.42 -4.50
CA HIS A 52 -5.17 -21.00 -5.63
C HIS A 52 -4.43 -21.22 -6.96
N ARG A 53 -5.22 -21.34 -8.05
CA ARG A 53 -4.67 -21.62 -9.39
C ARG A 53 -3.90 -20.43 -9.99
N TYR A 54 -3.98 -19.24 -9.39
CA TYR A 54 -3.22 -18.05 -9.78
C TYR A 54 -2.99 -17.12 -8.56
N SER A 55 -1.95 -16.29 -8.63
CA SER A 55 -1.68 -15.24 -7.64
C SER A 55 -2.29 -13.91 -8.10
N PRO A 56 -3.16 -13.26 -7.33
CA PRO A 56 -3.70 -11.94 -7.65
C PRO A 56 -2.67 -10.82 -7.50
N ILE A 57 -1.52 -11.07 -6.86
CA ILE A 57 -0.44 -10.10 -6.66
C ILE A 57 0.77 -10.48 -7.51
N GLU A 58 1.14 -9.59 -8.43
CA GLU A 58 2.30 -9.73 -9.31
C GLU A 58 3.55 -9.14 -8.64
N HIS A 59 3.46 -7.88 -8.23
CA HIS A 59 4.57 -7.13 -7.64
C HIS A 59 4.11 -6.30 -6.44
N VAL A 60 4.98 -6.18 -5.44
CA VAL A 60 4.78 -5.31 -4.29
C VAL A 60 6.02 -4.49 -4.09
N GLY A 61 5.86 -3.18 -3.99
CA GLY A 61 6.92 -2.24 -3.68
C GLY A 61 6.52 -1.35 -2.52
N SER A 62 7.50 -0.84 -1.78
CA SER A 62 7.25 0.11 -0.70
C SER A 62 8.11 1.36 -0.85
N ARG A 63 7.65 2.45 -0.25
CA ARG A 63 8.33 3.73 -0.24
C ARG A 63 8.10 4.43 1.09
N LEU A 64 9.20 4.85 1.70
CA LEU A 64 9.18 5.85 2.76
C LEU A 64 9.48 7.22 2.18
N LYS A 65 8.67 8.22 2.53
CA LYS A 65 8.86 9.60 2.05
C LYS A 65 10.10 10.23 2.69
N THR A 66 10.87 10.98 1.90
CA THR A 66 12.05 11.67 2.43
C THR A 66 11.63 12.87 3.30
N PRO A 67 12.45 13.28 4.28
CA PRO A 67 12.16 14.44 5.12
C PRO A 67 11.87 15.72 4.32
N GLU A 68 12.61 15.96 3.24
CA GLU A 68 12.43 17.12 2.36
C GLU A 68 11.08 17.08 1.66
N SER A 69 10.65 15.89 1.23
CA SER A 69 9.35 15.66 0.61
C SER A 69 8.19 15.82 1.61
N ILE A 70 8.40 15.45 2.88
CA ILE A 70 7.45 15.68 3.98
C ILE A 70 7.30 17.19 4.22
N ILE A 71 8.41 17.91 4.38
CA ILE A 71 8.40 19.37 4.61
C ILE A 71 7.73 20.10 3.44
N THR A 72 8.05 19.72 2.20
CA THR A 72 7.45 20.32 1.00
C THR A 72 5.93 20.12 0.99
N LYS A 73 5.46 18.91 1.35
CA LYS A 73 4.03 18.62 1.42
C LYS A 73 3.35 19.32 2.61
N ALA A 74 4.01 19.42 3.76
CA ALA A 74 3.53 20.16 4.93
C ALA A 74 3.31 21.64 4.59
N ARG A 75 4.31 22.28 3.98
CA ARG A 75 4.21 23.68 3.52
C ARG A 75 3.08 23.89 2.52
N ARG A 76 2.95 23.00 1.52
CA ARG A 76 1.84 23.07 0.54
C ARG A 76 0.46 22.95 1.19
N LYS A 77 0.36 22.24 2.31
CA LYS A 77 -0.88 22.09 3.10
C LYS A 77 -1.03 23.14 4.21
N ASN A 78 -0.14 24.12 4.33
CA ASN A 78 -0.08 25.06 5.45
C ASN A 78 -0.08 24.35 6.83
N CYS A 79 0.57 23.18 6.90
CA CYS A 79 0.72 22.38 8.11
C CYS A 79 1.93 22.88 8.92
N PRO A 80 1.78 23.12 10.24
CA PRO A 80 2.93 23.38 11.11
C PRO A 80 3.94 22.23 11.05
N LEU A 81 5.24 22.57 11.21
CA LEU A 81 6.33 21.58 11.16
C LEU A 81 6.57 20.94 12.54
N THR A 82 5.50 20.51 13.19
CA THR A 82 5.57 19.68 14.40
C THR A 82 5.33 18.21 14.03
N LEU A 83 5.85 17.28 14.81
CA LEU A 83 5.66 15.85 14.52
C LEU A 83 4.19 15.43 14.58
N ASP A 84 3.41 16.02 15.48
CA ASP A 84 1.99 15.68 15.66
C ASP A 84 1.12 16.23 14.53
N ASP A 85 1.37 17.46 14.08
CA ASP A 85 0.67 18.06 12.94
C ASP A 85 1.00 17.33 11.64
N ILE A 86 2.28 16.98 11.44
CA ILE A 86 2.72 16.21 10.29
C ILE A 86 2.03 14.83 10.28
N ARG A 87 1.97 14.16 11.44
CA ARG A 87 1.32 12.85 11.58
C ARG A 87 -0.16 12.89 11.24
N SER A 88 -0.89 13.88 11.73
CA SER A 88 -2.33 14.00 11.52
C SER A 88 -2.69 14.44 10.09
N THR A 89 -1.79 15.18 9.43
CA THR A 89 -2.07 15.82 8.13
C THR A 89 -1.50 15.07 6.92
N ILE A 90 -0.38 14.37 7.09
CA ILE A 90 0.37 13.71 6.01
C ILE A 90 0.30 12.19 6.17
N VAL A 91 -0.79 11.62 5.65
CA VAL A 91 -1.09 10.18 5.73
C VAL A 91 -0.28 9.29 4.77
N ASP A 92 0.46 9.88 3.81
CA ASP A 92 1.25 9.18 2.79
C ASP A 92 2.77 9.22 3.07
N ILE A 93 3.17 9.25 4.34
CA ILE A 93 4.59 9.16 4.71
C ILE A 93 5.11 7.75 4.43
N ALA A 94 4.32 6.75 4.81
CA ALA A 94 4.51 5.35 4.44
C ALA A 94 3.57 5.01 3.27
N GLY A 95 4.13 4.45 2.20
CA GLY A 95 3.36 4.01 1.05
C GLY A 95 3.75 2.61 0.60
N ILE A 96 2.77 1.78 0.29
CA ILE A 96 2.95 0.48 -0.35
C ILE A 96 2.19 0.49 -1.67
N ARG A 97 2.82 -0.03 -2.72
CA ARG A 97 2.22 -0.24 -4.02
C ARG A 97 2.05 -1.74 -4.25
N ILE A 98 0.83 -2.13 -4.58
CA ILE A 98 0.48 -3.51 -4.91
C ILE A 98 0.02 -3.52 -6.36
N THR A 99 0.74 -4.24 -7.20
CA THR A 99 0.38 -4.45 -8.60
C THR A 99 -0.28 -5.82 -8.73
N CYS A 100 -1.52 -5.83 -9.16
CA CYS A 100 -2.37 -6.98 -9.37
C CYS A 100 -2.48 -7.35 -10.85
N SER A 101 -2.90 -8.58 -11.12
CA SER A 101 -3.12 -9.08 -12.47
C SER A 101 -4.37 -8.46 -13.10
N PHE A 102 -5.49 -8.40 -12.35
CA PHE A 102 -6.76 -7.90 -12.85
C PHE A 102 -7.37 -6.79 -11.98
N ILE A 103 -8.44 -6.16 -12.48
CA ILE A 103 -9.13 -5.07 -11.77
C ILE A 103 -9.85 -5.63 -10.54
N SER A 104 -10.56 -6.75 -10.65
CA SER A 104 -11.23 -7.42 -9.52
C SER A 104 -10.26 -7.80 -8.39
N ASP A 105 -9.05 -8.24 -8.74
CA ASP A 105 -8.00 -8.56 -7.77
C ASP A 105 -7.62 -7.33 -6.91
N THR A 106 -7.71 -6.11 -7.47
CA THR A 106 -7.41 -4.89 -6.70
C THR A 106 -8.37 -4.71 -5.52
N TYR A 107 -9.66 -4.97 -5.75
CA TYR A 107 -10.69 -4.91 -4.70
C TYR A 107 -10.57 -6.08 -3.74
N ARG A 108 -10.32 -7.29 -4.26
CA ARG A 108 -10.14 -8.49 -3.44
C ARG A 108 -8.99 -8.32 -2.44
N ILE A 109 -7.85 -7.79 -2.88
CA ILE A 109 -6.71 -7.53 -1.99
C ILE A 109 -7.03 -6.41 -1.00
N ALA A 110 -7.73 -5.35 -1.42
CA ALA A 110 -8.16 -4.29 -0.51
C ALA A 110 -9.04 -4.84 0.62
N ASP A 111 -10.01 -5.69 0.29
CA ASP A 111 -10.92 -6.30 1.25
C ASP A 111 -10.18 -7.27 2.19
N MET A 112 -9.26 -8.08 1.67
CA MET A 112 -8.46 -9.01 2.47
C MET A 112 -7.55 -8.31 3.47
N ILE A 113 -6.93 -7.20 3.08
CA ILE A 113 -6.10 -6.41 3.99
C ILE A 113 -6.97 -5.65 4.98
N GLY A 114 -8.05 -5.03 4.51
CA GLY A 114 -8.96 -4.20 5.33
C GLY A 114 -9.81 -5.00 6.32
N SER A 115 -9.96 -6.31 6.13
CA SER A 115 -10.71 -7.21 7.03
C SER A 115 -9.84 -7.81 8.15
N GLN A 116 -8.52 -7.61 8.13
CA GLN A 116 -7.65 -8.09 9.20
C GLN A 116 -7.94 -7.33 10.51
N THR A 117 -8.00 -8.06 11.62
CA THR A 117 -8.49 -7.54 12.91
C THR A 117 -7.65 -6.39 13.48
N ASP A 118 -6.37 -6.31 13.10
CA ASP A 118 -5.41 -5.30 13.55
C ASP A 118 -5.17 -4.19 12.51
N VAL A 119 -5.88 -4.21 11.37
CA VAL A 119 -5.79 -3.18 10.33
C VAL A 119 -7.08 -2.35 10.35
N ARG A 120 -6.94 -1.04 10.56
CA ARG A 120 -8.07 -0.11 10.51
C ARG A 120 -8.08 0.68 9.21
N VAL A 121 -9.12 0.52 8.40
CA VAL A 121 -9.31 1.35 7.19
C VAL A 121 -9.76 2.75 7.60
N LEU A 122 -8.97 3.77 7.26
CA LEU A 122 -9.26 5.18 7.55
C LEU A 122 -9.97 5.87 6.39
N GLU A 123 -9.55 5.60 5.15
CA GLU A 123 -10.10 6.24 3.95
C GLU A 123 -9.93 5.34 2.72
N VAL A 124 -10.92 5.35 1.84
CA VAL A 124 -10.89 4.65 0.54
C VAL A 124 -11.11 5.67 -0.57
N LYS A 125 -10.20 5.73 -1.55
CA LYS A 125 -10.34 6.55 -2.76
C LYS A 125 -10.29 5.66 -3.98
N ASP A 126 -11.44 5.48 -4.60
CA ASP A 126 -11.59 4.62 -5.76
C ASP A 126 -11.48 5.43 -7.07
N TYR A 127 -10.24 5.58 -7.54
CA TYR A 127 -9.98 6.18 -8.85
C TYR A 127 -10.11 5.17 -10.00
N ILE A 128 -10.44 3.90 -9.72
CA ILE A 128 -10.75 2.94 -10.78
C ILE A 128 -12.18 3.21 -11.26
N ALA A 129 -13.12 3.27 -10.31
CA ALA A 129 -14.52 3.60 -10.55
C ALA A 129 -14.71 5.08 -10.93
N THR A 130 -13.97 5.99 -10.29
CA THR A 130 -14.00 7.44 -10.58
C THR A 130 -12.62 7.99 -10.94
N PRO A 131 -12.15 7.77 -12.18
CA PRO A 131 -10.84 8.23 -12.64
C PRO A 131 -10.68 9.74 -12.51
N LYS A 132 -9.44 10.20 -12.30
CA LYS A 132 -9.14 11.63 -12.34
C LYS A 132 -9.27 12.17 -13.77
N PRO A 133 -9.44 13.49 -13.95
CA PRO A 133 -9.56 14.10 -15.29
C PRO A 133 -8.39 13.83 -16.23
N ASN A 134 -7.20 13.53 -15.72
CA ASN A 134 -6.02 13.19 -16.50
C ASN A 134 -5.97 11.71 -16.93
N GLY A 135 -6.99 10.90 -16.61
CA GLY A 135 -7.02 9.46 -16.89
C GLY A 135 -6.42 8.58 -15.78
N TYR A 136 -5.91 9.16 -14.69
CA TYR A 136 -5.30 8.39 -13.60
C TYR A 136 -6.31 7.45 -12.92
N LYS A 137 -5.95 6.16 -12.84
CA LYS A 137 -6.68 5.10 -12.13
C LYS A 137 -5.79 4.38 -11.12
N SER A 138 -6.36 4.10 -9.94
CA SER A 138 -5.75 3.32 -8.85
C SER A 138 -6.78 3.23 -7.72
N LEU A 139 -6.79 2.14 -6.96
CA LEU A 139 -7.50 2.07 -5.69
C LEU A 139 -6.55 2.50 -4.57
N HIS A 140 -6.89 3.55 -3.82
CA HIS A 140 -6.10 4.00 -2.67
C HIS A 140 -6.82 3.64 -1.37
N LEU A 141 -6.13 2.90 -0.52
CA LEU A 141 -6.58 2.56 0.82
C LEU A 141 -5.62 3.21 1.83
N ILE A 142 -6.11 4.12 2.65
CA ILE A 142 -5.34 4.62 3.79
C ILE A 142 -5.74 3.75 4.97
N VAL A 143 -4.79 2.96 5.46
CA VAL A 143 -4.98 2.07 6.60
C VAL A 143 -4.11 2.49 7.76
N GLU A 144 -4.46 2.06 8.96
CA GLU A 144 -3.67 2.24 10.17
C GLU A 144 -3.32 0.88 10.76
N ILE A 145 -2.04 0.68 11.07
CA ILE A 145 -1.49 -0.54 11.65
C ILE A 145 -0.79 -0.23 12.98
N PRO A 146 -0.93 -1.04 14.04
CA PRO A 146 -0.18 -0.87 15.28
C PRO A 146 1.30 -1.26 15.08
N VAL A 147 2.20 -0.34 15.43
CA VAL A 147 3.64 -0.58 15.48
C VAL A 147 4.09 -0.68 16.93
N PHE A 148 4.72 -1.80 17.29
CA PHE A 148 5.20 -2.06 18.64
C PHE A 148 6.62 -1.51 18.81
N MET A 149 6.72 -0.32 19.38
CA MET A 149 8.00 0.31 19.74
C MET A 149 8.45 -0.18 21.13
N SER A 150 9.71 0.10 21.48
CA SER A 150 10.30 -0.31 22.76
C SER A 150 9.55 0.21 24.01
N ASP A 151 8.83 1.31 23.86
CA ASP A 151 8.23 2.09 24.95
C ASP A 151 6.70 2.24 24.83
N ARG A 152 6.12 1.91 23.66
CA ARG A 152 4.71 2.14 23.37
C ARG A 152 4.25 1.38 22.14
N ILE A 153 2.94 1.26 21.99
CA ILE A 153 2.32 0.90 20.72
C ILE A 153 1.94 2.19 20.02
N GLN A 154 2.29 2.31 18.74
CA GLN A 154 2.02 3.48 17.94
C GLN A 154 1.17 3.11 16.73
N PRO A 155 -0.07 3.61 16.59
CA PRO A 155 -0.79 3.51 15.34
C PRO A 155 -0.09 4.33 14.25
N VAL A 156 0.10 3.72 13.09
CA VAL A 156 0.81 4.34 11.95
C VAL A 156 -0.05 4.26 10.71
N PRO A 157 -0.38 5.40 10.07
CA PRO A 157 -1.08 5.40 8.80
C PRO A 157 -0.13 5.00 7.67
N VAL A 158 -0.61 4.15 6.77
CA VAL A 158 0.08 3.69 5.57
C VAL A 158 -0.88 3.77 4.40
N GLU A 159 -0.43 4.39 3.30
CA GLU A 159 -1.18 4.46 2.06
C GLU A 159 -0.88 3.23 1.19
N LEU A 160 -1.90 2.41 0.91
CA LEU A 160 -1.86 1.32 -0.04
C LEU A 160 -2.36 1.83 -1.39
N GLN A 161 -1.55 1.74 -2.43
CA GLN A 161 -1.93 2.02 -3.80
C GLN A 161 -2.01 0.70 -4.57
N ILE A 162 -3.23 0.24 -4.82
CA ILE A 162 -3.50 -1.03 -5.48
C ILE A 162 -3.89 -0.74 -6.94
N ARG A 163 -3.24 -1.43 -7.88
CA ARG A 163 -3.29 -1.13 -9.32
C ARG A 163 -3.18 -2.40 -10.14
N THR A 164 -3.65 -2.38 -11.38
CA THR A 164 -3.23 -3.36 -12.40
C THR A 164 -1.83 -3.01 -12.94
N ILE A 165 -1.24 -3.93 -13.69
CA ILE A 165 0.01 -3.70 -14.43
C ILE A 165 -0.12 -2.48 -15.37
N ALA A 166 -1.23 -2.38 -16.11
CA ALA A 166 -1.43 -1.31 -17.08
C ALA A 166 -1.59 0.06 -16.38
N MET A 167 -2.34 0.11 -15.27
CA MET A 167 -2.46 1.31 -14.44
C MET A 167 -1.12 1.76 -13.87
N ASP A 168 -0.28 0.83 -13.38
CA ASP A 168 1.02 1.18 -12.83
C ASP A 168 2.00 1.68 -13.88
N PHE A 169 2.01 1.06 -15.06
CA PHE A 169 2.80 1.51 -16.20
C PHE A 169 2.42 2.93 -16.61
N TRP A 170 1.13 3.19 -16.81
CA TRP A 170 0.61 4.49 -17.19
C TRP A 170 0.96 5.57 -16.15
N ALA A 171 0.69 5.30 -14.86
CA ALA A 171 0.95 6.26 -13.79
C ALA A 171 2.45 6.54 -13.60
N SER A 172 3.31 5.55 -13.87
CA SER A 172 4.76 5.73 -13.83
C SER A 172 5.26 6.63 -14.96
N LEU A 173 4.65 6.56 -16.15
CA LEU A 173 4.95 7.46 -17.26
C LEU A 173 4.44 8.88 -17.00
N GLU A 174 3.18 9.02 -16.57
CA GLU A 174 2.58 10.32 -16.24
C GLU A 174 3.41 11.06 -15.18
N HIS A 175 3.83 10.37 -14.11
CA HIS A 175 4.63 10.97 -13.05
C HIS A 175 6.00 11.46 -13.55
N LYS A 176 6.66 10.70 -14.45
CA LYS A 176 7.93 11.12 -15.07
C LYS A 176 7.77 12.37 -15.93
N ILE A 177 6.69 12.44 -16.71
CA ILE A 177 6.36 13.60 -17.54
C ILE A 177 6.05 14.81 -16.65
N PHE A 178 5.17 14.64 -15.66
CA PHE A 178 4.78 15.70 -14.73
C PHE A 178 6.00 16.33 -14.05
N TYR A 179 6.94 15.51 -13.59
CA TYR A 179 8.19 15.99 -12.99
C TYR A 179 9.06 16.76 -13.98
N LYS A 180 9.24 16.25 -15.20
CA LYS A 180 10.03 16.93 -16.25
C LYS A 180 9.48 18.31 -16.61
N TYR A 181 8.16 18.47 -16.58
CA TYR A 181 7.48 19.72 -16.91
C TYR A 181 7.16 20.59 -15.67
N SER A 182 7.85 20.39 -14.54
CA SER A 182 7.67 21.17 -13.31
C SER A 182 6.21 21.27 -12.84
N GLY A 183 5.43 20.23 -13.11
CA GLY A 183 4.04 20.11 -12.71
C GLY A 183 3.00 20.71 -13.66
N THR A 184 3.38 21.18 -14.85
CA THR A 184 2.42 21.68 -15.86
C THR A 184 2.59 20.96 -17.19
N ILE A 185 1.78 19.92 -17.43
CA ILE A 185 1.81 19.15 -18.68
C ILE A 185 1.08 19.94 -19.79
N PRO A 186 1.68 20.12 -20.98
CA PRO A 186 1.00 20.74 -22.12
C PRO A 186 -0.31 20.03 -22.49
N ALA A 187 -1.36 20.80 -22.83
CA ALA A 187 -2.69 20.25 -23.10
C ALA A 187 -2.73 19.13 -24.16
N PRO A 188 -1.98 19.20 -25.29
CA PRO A 188 -1.96 18.10 -26.26
C PRO A 188 -1.41 16.79 -25.67
N LEU A 189 -0.35 16.89 -24.85
CA LEU A 189 0.27 15.73 -24.22
C LEU A 189 -0.62 15.14 -23.12
N LEU A 190 -1.35 16.00 -22.40
CA LEU A 190 -2.33 15.56 -21.41
C LEU A 190 -3.49 14.79 -22.09
N ALA A 191 -3.96 15.25 -23.25
CA ALA A 191 -4.99 14.56 -24.02
C ALA A 191 -4.51 13.17 -24.49
N GLU A 192 -3.28 13.08 -25.02
CA GLU A 192 -2.67 11.83 -25.45
C GLU A 192 -2.46 10.85 -24.27
N LEU A 193 -2.01 11.35 -23.11
CA LEU A 193 -1.93 10.55 -21.90
C LEU A 193 -3.31 10.04 -21.47
N THR A 194 -4.35 10.86 -21.54
CA THR A 194 -5.71 10.47 -21.17
C THR A 194 -6.22 9.36 -22.10
N GLU A 195 -6.01 9.49 -23.40
CA GLU A 195 -6.37 8.45 -24.38
C GLU A 195 -5.59 7.14 -24.18
N ALA A 196 -4.31 7.24 -23.83
CA ALA A 196 -3.51 6.09 -23.46
C ALA A 196 -4.04 5.38 -22.19
N ALA A 197 -4.56 6.15 -21.22
CA ALA A 197 -5.17 5.59 -20.02
C ALA A 197 -6.45 4.81 -20.35
N ASP A 198 -7.29 5.36 -21.23
CA ASP A 198 -8.53 4.69 -21.67
C ASP A 198 -8.22 3.41 -22.45
N SER A 199 -7.16 3.44 -23.27
CA SER A 199 -6.69 2.26 -24.01
C SER A 199 -6.16 1.17 -23.08
N ALA A 200 -5.37 1.56 -22.07
CA ALA A 200 -4.90 0.66 -21.02
C ALA A 200 -6.07 0.03 -20.25
N ASN A 201 -7.10 0.82 -19.92
CA ASN A 201 -8.29 0.32 -19.25
C ASN A 201 -9.09 -0.68 -20.10
N ARG A 202 -9.24 -0.43 -21.41
CA ARG A 202 -9.89 -1.40 -22.32
C ARG A 202 -9.11 -2.71 -22.39
N LEU A 203 -7.79 -2.64 -22.36
CA LEU A 203 -6.94 -3.83 -22.32
C LEU A 203 -7.15 -4.61 -21.03
N ASP A 204 -7.11 -3.95 -19.86
CA ASP A 204 -7.35 -4.59 -18.56
C ASP A 204 -8.70 -5.32 -18.53
N VAL A 205 -9.80 -4.64 -18.92
CA VAL A 205 -11.15 -5.22 -18.97
C VAL A 205 -11.22 -6.42 -19.93
N THR A 206 -10.54 -6.34 -21.08
CA THR A 206 -10.53 -7.43 -22.05
C THR A 206 -9.76 -8.64 -21.52
N MET A 207 -8.60 -8.41 -20.90
CA MET A 207 -7.75 -9.47 -20.35
C MET A 207 -8.42 -10.17 -19.16
N GLU A 208 -9.10 -9.42 -18.31
CA GLU A 208 -9.88 -9.98 -17.20
C GLU A 208 -11.04 -10.85 -17.70
N ARG A 209 -11.84 -10.36 -18.65
CA ARG A 209 -12.92 -11.17 -19.25
C ARG A 209 -12.39 -12.48 -19.88
N LEU A 210 -11.27 -12.41 -20.60
CA LEU A 210 -10.65 -13.59 -21.19
C LEU A 210 -10.14 -14.58 -20.12
N HIS A 211 -9.63 -14.07 -19.00
CA HIS A 211 -9.22 -14.90 -17.86
C HIS A 211 -10.41 -15.65 -17.26
N ASP A 212 -11.52 -14.95 -17.03
CA ASP A 212 -12.75 -15.51 -16.48
C ASP A 212 -13.32 -16.60 -17.41
N GLU A 213 -13.40 -16.33 -18.72
CA GLU A 213 -13.85 -17.31 -19.72
C GLU A 213 -12.98 -18.57 -19.71
N VAL A 214 -11.65 -18.44 -19.67
CA VAL A 214 -10.74 -19.59 -19.63
C VAL A 214 -10.88 -20.38 -18.31
N ALA A 215 -11.17 -19.71 -17.20
CA ALA A 215 -11.41 -20.37 -15.92
C ALA A 215 -12.72 -21.19 -15.96
N GLU A 216 -13.78 -20.66 -16.56
CA GLU A 216 -15.05 -21.39 -16.75
C GLU A 216 -14.88 -22.65 -17.62
N PHE A 217 -14.15 -22.55 -18.74
CA PHE A 217 -13.87 -23.71 -19.61
C PHE A 217 -13.02 -24.79 -18.93
N LYS A 218 -12.17 -24.42 -17.97
CA LYS A 218 -11.34 -25.38 -17.22
C LYS A 218 -12.10 -26.07 -16.09
N ASN A 219 -13.08 -25.41 -15.47
CA ASN A 219 -13.91 -26.04 -14.44
C ASN A 219 -14.80 -27.17 -14.98
N ASP A 220 -15.04 -27.22 -16.30
CA ASP A 220 -15.77 -28.31 -16.97
C ASP A 220 -14.90 -29.56 -17.25
N LYS A 221 -13.61 -29.51 -16.90
CA LYS A 221 -12.66 -30.64 -16.93
C LYS A 221 -11.90 -30.70 -15.61
N SER A 222 -12.43 -31.46 -14.66
CA SER A 222 -11.84 -31.68 -13.33
C SER A 222 -10.36 -32.08 -13.39
N ASP A 223 -9.54 -31.43 -12.57
CA ASP A 223 -8.36 -32.05 -11.96
C ASP A 223 -7.99 -31.30 -10.67
N ASP A 224 -8.05 -32.03 -9.55
CA ASP A 224 -7.66 -31.64 -8.20
C ASP A 224 -6.17 -31.86 -7.99
N ALA A 225 -5.40 -30.78 -7.80
CA ALA A 225 -4.09 -30.84 -7.17
C ALA A 225 -3.72 -29.48 -6.58
N ILE A 226 -3.48 -29.44 -5.27
CA ILE A 226 -2.93 -28.29 -4.54
C ILE A 226 -1.41 -28.43 -4.55
N HIS A 227 -0.70 -27.47 -5.15
CA HIS A 227 0.77 -27.45 -5.20
C HIS A 227 1.35 -26.36 -4.29
N LEU A 228 1.74 -26.75 -3.08
CA LEU A 228 2.47 -25.92 -2.12
C LEU A 228 3.98 -25.91 -2.48
N ASN A 229 4.47 -24.88 -3.15
CA ASN A 229 5.84 -24.80 -3.67
C ASN A 229 6.85 -23.95 -2.84
N SER A 230 6.57 -23.59 -1.59
CA SER A 230 7.57 -22.88 -0.74
C SER A 230 7.74 -23.43 0.68
N MET A 231 7.04 -24.49 1.06
CA MET A 231 7.44 -25.31 2.21
C MET A 231 8.14 -26.57 1.68
N PRO A 232 9.14 -27.16 2.39
CA PRO A 232 9.45 -28.55 2.15
C PRO A 232 8.12 -29.32 2.19
N PRO A 233 7.83 -30.20 1.22
CA PRO A 233 6.52 -30.84 1.15
C PRO A 233 6.22 -31.40 2.53
N LEU A 234 5.17 -30.87 3.16
CA LEU A 234 4.60 -31.50 4.35
C LEU A 234 4.16 -32.85 3.83
N ALA A 235 4.97 -33.87 4.10
CA ALA A 235 4.61 -35.24 3.83
C ALA A 235 3.45 -35.53 4.79
N LEU A 236 2.24 -35.22 4.35
CA LEU A 236 1.02 -35.48 5.10
C LEU A 236 0.86 -36.99 5.12
N PRO A 237 1.13 -37.66 6.26
CA PRO A 237 0.96 -39.09 6.31
C PRO A 237 -0.49 -39.40 5.99
N ARG A 238 -0.74 -40.44 5.20
CA ARG A 238 -2.10 -40.85 4.82
C ARG A 238 -3.00 -41.04 6.05
N GLU A 239 -2.41 -41.46 7.17
CA GLU A 239 -3.07 -41.60 8.48
C GLU A 239 -3.59 -40.26 9.03
N LEU A 240 -2.85 -39.16 8.87
CA LEU A 240 -3.29 -37.83 9.29
C LEU A 240 -4.47 -37.35 8.44
N LEU A 241 -4.39 -37.55 7.12
CA LEU A 241 -5.49 -37.21 6.20
C LEU A 241 -6.76 -38.00 6.52
N ILE A 242 -6.64 -39.30 6.77
CA ILE A 242 -7.76 -40.17 7.17
C ILE A 242 -8.33 -39.73 8.52
N ALA A 243 -7.47 -39.46 9.52
CA ALA A 243 -7.92 -39.00 10.84
C ALA A 243 -8.68 -37.67 10.79
N MET A 244 -8.29 -36.73 9.91
CA MET A 244 -9.00 -35.46 9.72
C MET A 244 -10.35 -35.63 9.01
N LEU A 245 -10.45 -36.59 8.08
CA LEU A 245 -11.70 -36.96 7.40
C LEU A 245 -12.67 -37.74 8.31
N ASP A 246 -12.15 -38.56 9.21
CA ASP A 246 -12.95 -39.34 10.16
C ASP A 246 -13.39 -38.50 11.38
N GLY A 247 -12.55 -37.57 11.82
CA GLY A 247 -12.85 -36.62 12.91
C GLY A 247 -13.96 -35.62 12.59
N THR A 248 -14.34 -35.45 11.32
CA THR A 248 -15.50 -34.65 10.89
C THR A 248 -16.82 -35.43 10.93
N ARG A 249 -16.81 -36.75 11.19
CA ARG A 249 -18.02 -37.59 11.32
C ARG A 249 -18.46 -37.86 12.76
N SER A 250 -17.81 -37.26 13.75
CA SER A 250 -18.19 -37.36 15.18
C SER A 250 -18.33 -35.99 15.82
N LEU A 251 -19.26 -35.17 15.30
CA LEU A 251 -19.99 -34.13 16.01
C LEU A 251 -21.43 -34.10 15.48
#